data_AF-A0A5M3XAG4-F1
#
_entry.id   AF-A0A5M3XAG4-F1
#
_cell.length_a   1.000
_cell.length_b   1.000
_cell.length_c   1.000
_cell.angle_alpha   90.00
_cell.angle_beta   90.00
_cell.angle_gamma   90.00
#
_symmetry.space_group_name_H-M   'P 1'
#
loop_
_entity.id
_entity.type
_entity.pdbx_description
1 polymer ?
#
loop_
_entity_poly.entity_id
_entity_poly.type
_entity_poly.pdbx_seq_one_letter_code
_entity_poly.pdbx_strand_id
1 'polypeptide(L)'
;MSDAEIIEVAGREVKITSPERVVFPRTGHTKLDLVRFYAAVGEGALRGVADRPLVLKRFVHGVDEEPFFQKRAPAKRPAWIEVAELRYPSGRSAEEVVGRDLAAVLWTVNLGCVDLNPHPVRVPDLDHPDELRIDLDPVPGVSWDEIVDVAFLARDVLGEHGLTAWPKTSGSRGFHVYARITPGWTFPQLRKAAEAVAREIESRAPGLATSHWWKEERQGVFVDFNQNARDRTVASAYSVRPTGLVSTPLRWDEVRGCRPEAFSLDTVPARFAAEGDPWAEMDSSAAEGSLDSLLALAKEQGPRPKAPKGTGRRQPTMPLIEIARAQTKNEALVGLDRWKARHPEVAALLEPADILIDSMRGRSSAWTRIRINLQHVPESERPAQEPLEVDYDPWKR
;
A
#
# COMPACT_ATOMS: atom_id res chain seq x y z
N MET A 1 -4.04 -30.29 -20.71
CA MET A 1 -4.55 -29.63 -19.49
C MET A 1 -3.66 -30.13 -18.38
N SER A 2 -2.91 -29.27 -17.69
CA SER A 2 -2.12 -29.70 -16.54
C SER A 2 -3.07 -30.26 -15.48
N ASP A 3 -2.76 -31.42 -14.91
CA ASP A 3 -3.55 -31.97 -13.81
C ASP A 3 -3.50 -31.03 -12.61
N ALA A 4 -4.58 -31.01 -11.82
CA ALA A 4 -4.63 -30.21 -10.62
C ALA A 4 -3.75 -30.84 -9.53
N GLU A 5 -3.08 -30.01 -8.73
CA GLU A 5 -2.28 -30.46 -7.58
C GLU A 5 -3.13 -30.35 -6.31
N ILE A 6 -3.05 -31.35 -5.44
CA ILE A 6 -3.72 -31.33 -4.13
C ILE A 6 -2.67 -31.06 -3.07
N ILE A 7 -2.89 -30.03 -2.25
CA ILE A 7 -2.03 -29.70 -1.12
C ILE A 7 -2.81 -29.95 0.16
N GLU A 8 -2.27 -30.81 1.01
CA GLU A 8 -2.79 -31.09 2.36
C GLU A 8 -2.23 -30.06 3.34
N VAL A 9 -3.10 -29.24 3.92
CA VAL A 9 -2.70 -28.17 4.84
C VAL A 9 -3.82 -27.87 5.82
N ALA A 10 -3.47 -27.60 7.09
CA ALA A 10 -4.45 -27.37 8.17
C ALA A 10 -5.55 -28.46 8.25
N GLY A 11 -5.18 -29.71 7.93
CA GLY A 11 -6.11 -30.86 7.90
C GLY A 11 -7.13 -30.80 6.76
N ARG A 12 -6.80 -30.17 5.63
CA ARG A 12 -7.67 -30.00 4.46
C ARG A 12 -6.91 -30.22 3.15
N GLU A 13 -7.60 -30.84 2.20
CA GLU A 13 -7.21 -30.88 0.80
C GLU A 13 -7.56 -29.56 0.10
N VAL A 14 -6.55 -28.83 -0.35
CA VAL A 14 -6.70 -27.65 -1.20
C VAL A 14 -6.31 -27.99 -2.63
N LYS A 15 -7.30 -28.04 -3.54
CA LYS A 15 -7.08 -28.31 -4.97
C LYS A 15 -6.58 -27.07 -5.71
N ILE A 16 -5.32 -27.08 -6.13
CA ILE A 16 -4.68 -26.06 -6.96
C ILE A 16 -4.91 -26.38 -8.43
N THR A 17 -5.72 -25.56 -9.11
CA THR A 17 -5.98 -25.71 -10.54
C THR A 17 -4.90 -25.03 -11.36
N SER A 18 -4.66 -25.40 -12.62
CA SER A 18 -3.65 -24.71 -13.48
C SER A 18 -2.32 -24.37 -12.77
N PRO A 19 -1.68 -25.33 -12.07
CA PRO A 19 -0.50 -25.08 -11.24
C PRO A 19 0.65 -24.44 -12.04
N GLU A 20 0.86 -24.89 -13.28
CA GLU A 20 1.93 -24.44 -14.19
C GLU A 20 1.70 -23.04 -14.80
N ARG A 21 0.56 -22.39 -14.53
CA ARG A 21 0.29 -21.06 -15.08
C ARG A 21 1.33 -20.08 -14.55
N VAL A 22 2.10 -19.48 -15.45
CA VAL A 22 3.05 -18.41 -15.12
C VAL A 22 2.31 -17.20 -14.55
N VAL A 23 2.69 -16.80 -13.34
CA VAL A 23 2.15 -15.61 -12.66
C VAL A 23 3.11 -14.43 -12.80
N PHE A 24 4.43 -14.69 -12.78
CA PHE A 24 5.49 -13.70 -12.92
C PHE A 24 6.31 -13.97 -14.20
N PRO A 25 5.96 -13.36 -15.35
CA PRO A 25 6.61 -13.64 -16.63
C PRO A 25 8.12 -13.42 -16.62
N ARG A 26 8.60 -12.41 -15.88
CA ARG A 26 10.03 -12.04 -15.85
C ARG A 26 10.92 -13.06 -15.15
N THR A 27 10.39 -13.74 -14.15
CA THR A 27 11.13 -14.71 -13.33
C THR A 27 10.71 -16.15 -13.58
N GLY A 28 9.65 -16.36 -14.39
CA GLY A 28 9.12 -17.69 -14.71
C GLY A 28 8.27 -18.33 -13.62
N HIS A 29 8.11 -17.69 -12.45
CA HIS A 29 7.37 -18.27 -11.33
C HIS A 29 5.91 -18.54 -11.69
N THR A 30 5.48 -19.76 -11.38
CA THR A 30 4.15 -20.28 -11.63
C THR A 30 3.22 -20.02 -10.45
N LYS A 31 1.93 -20.33 -10.63
CA LYS A 31 0.96 -20.28 -9.54
C LYS A 31 1.32 -21.27 -8.43
N LEU A 32 1.84 -22.44 -8.80
CA LEU A 32 2.26 -23.43 -7.82
C LEU A 32 3.45 -22.95 -6.98
N ASP A 33 4.42 -22.25 -7.59
CA ASP A 33 5.54 -21.68 -6.84
C ASP A 33 5.06 -20.66 -5.81
N LEU A 34 4.10 -19.80 -6.20
CA LEU A 34 3.48 -18.84 -5.28
C LEU A 34 2.72 -19.54 -4.13
N VAL A 35 2.02 -20.64 -4.42
CA VAL A 35 1.32 -21.43 -3.40
C VAL A 35 2.32 -22.08 -2.44
N ARG A 36 3.41 -22.66 -2.96
CA ARG A 36 4.49 -23.27 -2.17
C ARG A 36 5.22 -22.23 -1.32
N PHE A 37 5.43 -21.03 -1.83
CA PHE A 37 5.94 -19.89 -1.07
C PHE A 37 5.08 -19.65 0.17
N TYR A 38 3.77 -19.43 0.00
CA TYR A 38 2.87 -19.16 1.13
C TYR A 38 2.75 -20.35 2.09
N ALA A 39 2.87 -21.58 1.60
CA ALA A 39 2.95 -22.76 2.47
C ALA A 39 4.23 -22.74 3.33
N ALA A 40 5.37 -22.35 2.75
CA ALA A 40 6.65 -22.31 3.46
C ALA A 40 6.73 -21.22 4.54
N VAL A 41 6.12 -20.05 4.31
CA VAL A 41 6.03 -18.95 5.29
C VAL A 41 4.71 -18.94 6.07
N GLY A 42 3.99 -20.06 6.05
CA GLY A 42 2.56 -20.11 6.35
C GLY A 42 2.16 -19.60 7.73
N GLU A 43 2.98 -19.84 8.76
CA GLU A 43 2.72 -19.34 10.10
C GLU A 43 2.74 -17.80 10.15
N GLY A 44 3.79 -17.18 9.59
CA GLY A 44 3.93 -15.73 9.55
C GLY A 44 2.91 -15.07 8.61
N ALA A 45 2.66 -15.66 7.44
CA ALA A 45 1.63 -15.17 6.51
C ALA A 45 0.24 -15.23 7.16
N LEU A 46 -0.09 -16.31 7.87
CA LEU A 46 -1.34 -16.44 8.59
C LEU A 46 -1.46 -15.40 9.70
N ARG A 47 -0.41 -15.16 10.50
CA ARG A 47 -0.42 -14.13 11.55
C ARG A 47 -0.81 -12.74 11.01
N GLY A 48 -0.40 -12.43 9.78
CA GLY A 48 -0.76 -11.17 9.10
C GLY A 48 -2.20 -11.05 8.64
N VAL A 49 -2.96 -12.16 8.53
CA VAL A 49 -4.32 -12.18 7.96
C VAL A 49 -5.36 -12.89 8.85
N ALA A 50 -4.92 -13.50 9.95
CA ALA A 50 -5.74 -14.31 10.84
C ALA A 50 -6.98 -13.54 11.31
N ASP A 51 -8.15 -14.14 11.08
CA ASP A 51 -9.46 -13.60 11.46
C ASP A 51 -9.83 -12.26 10.80
N ARG A 52 -9.07 -11.83 9.79
CA ARG A 52 -9.31 -10.56 9.08
C ARG A 52 -10.12 -10.81 7.81
N PRO A 53 -11.16 -9.99 7.54
CA PRO A 53 -11.76 -9.94 6.22
C PRO A 53 -10.73 -9.44 5.18
N LEU A 54 -10.73 -10.05 3.99
CA LEU A 54 -9.77 -9.83 2.92
C LEU A 54 -10.43 -9.23 1.68
N VAL A 55 -9.81 -8.18 1.13
CA VAL A 55 -10.07 -7.75 -0.24
C VAL A 55 -9.24 -8.59 -1.21
N LEU A 56 -9.90 -9.29 -2.13
CA LEU A 56 -9.24 -10.15 -3.10
C LEU A 56 -8.77 -9.31 -4.29
N LYS A 57 -7.46 -9.19 -4.49
CA LYS A 57 -6.88 -8.55 -5.67
C LYS A 57 -6.26 -9.61 -6.57
N ARG A 58 -6.95 -9.92 -7.67
CA ARG A 58 -6.75 -11.14 -8.45
C ARG A 58 -6.04 -10.85 -9.78
N PHE A 59 -4.90 -11.51 -9.98
CA PHE A 59 -4.07 -11.50 -11.17
C PHE A 59 -4.31 -12.77 -12.00
N VAL A 60 -5.51 -12.89 -12.54
CA VAL A 60 -5.96 -14.09 -13.28
C VAL A 60 -5.20 -14.31 -14.60
N HIS A 61 -4.57 -13.27 -15.12
CA HIS A 61 -3.77 -13.30 -16.35
C HIS A 61 -2.27 -13.02 -16.13
N GLY A 62 -1.82 -12.97 -14.86
CA GLY A 62 -0.43 -12.64 -14.50
C GLY A 62 -0.29 -11.21 -13.98
N VAL A 63 0.89 -10.89 -13.44
CA VAL A 63 1.14 -9.61 -12.73
C VAL A 63 1.37 -8.40 -13.64
N ASP A 64 1.70 -8.63 -14.92
CA ASP A 64 1.89 -7.55 -15.90
C ASP A 64 0.54 -7.07 -16.50
N GLU A 65 -0.57 -7.75 -16.19
CA GLU A 65 -1.94 -7.40 -16.60
C GLU A 65 -2.74 -6.72 -15.47
N GLU A 66 -3.81 -6.00 -15.82
CA GLU A 66 -4.63 -5.28 -14.84
C GLU A 66 -5.32 -6.26 -13.85
N PRO A 67 -5.20 -6.05 -12.53
CA PRO A 67 -5.85 -6.90 -11.55
C PRO A 67 -7.36 -6.65 -11.45
N PHE A 68 -8.08 -7.68 -11.03
CA PHE A 68 -9.49 -7.57 -10.65
C PHE A 68 -9.64 -7.51 -9.13
N PHE A 69 -10.27 -6.45 -8.62
CA PHE A 69 -10.60 -6.31 -7.20
C PHE A 69 -11.98 -6.87 -6.88
N GLN A 70 -12.03 -7.78 -5.90
CA GLN A 70 -13.23 -8.47 -5.47
C GLN A 70 -13.32 -8.44 -3.95
N LYS A 71 -14.24 -7.64 -3.42
CA LYS A 71 -14.54 -7.61 -1.99
C LYS A 71 -15.48 -8.74 -1.59
N ARG A 72 -16.60 -8.87 -2.31
CA ARG A 72 -17.58 -9.94 -2.07
C ARG A 72 -16.99 -11.31 -2.40
N ALA A 73 -16.97 -12.20 -1.43
CA ALA A 73 -16.55 -13.58 -1.58
C ALA A 73 -17.25 -14.26 -2.77
N PRO A 74 -16.55 -15.14 -3.52
CA PRO A 74 -17.18 -15.93 -4.56
C PRO A 74 -18.41 -16.70 -4.04
N ALA A 75 -19.49 -16.68 -4.82
CA ALA A 75 -20.71 -17.43 -4.50
C ALA A 75 -20.45 -18.95 -4.48
N LYS A 76 -19.60 -19.43 -5.40
CA LYS A 76 -19.07 -20.79 -5.40
C LYS A 76 -17.74 -20.80 -4.64
N ARG A 77 -17.76 -21.31 -3.42
CA ARG A 77 -16.59 -21.52 -2.56
C ARG A 77 -16.76 -22.78 -1.71
N PRO A 78 -15.68 -23.41 -1.24
CA PRO A 78 -15.79 -24.50 -0.26
C PRO A 78 -16.55 -24.04 0.99
N ALA A 79 -17.31 -24.95 1.60
CA ALA A 79 -18.14 -24.64 2.78
C ALA A 79 -17.33 -24.18 4.00
N TRP A 80 -16.06 -24.57 4.08
CA TRP A 80 -15.13 -24.19 5.14
C TRP A 80 -14.50 -22.80 4.94
N ILE A 81 -14.74 -22.11 3.81
CA ILE A 81 -14.34 -20.71 3.64
C ILE A 81 -15.36 -19.82 4.33
N GLU A 82 -14.96 -19.31 5.49
CA GLU A 82 -15.71 -18.32 6.26
C GLU A 82 -15.72 -16.95 5.59
N VAL A 83 -16.79 -16.22 5.85
CA VAL A 83 -16.98 -14.85 5.37
C VAL A 83 -17.53 -13.98 6.49
N ALA A 84 -17.27 -12.68 6.41
CA ALA A 84 -17.81 -11.70 7.35
C ALA A 84 -18.40 -10.51 6.59
N GLU A 85 -19.57 -10.03 7.02
CA GLU A 85 -20.23 -8.88 6.39
C GLU A 85 -19.59 -7.57 6.87
N LEU A 86 -18.82 -6.92 5.99
CA LEU A 86 -18.26 -5.60 6.23
C LEU A 86 -19.18 -4.52 5.64
N ARG A 87 -19.53 -3.51 6.44
CA ARG A 87 -20.28 -2.32 5.99
C ARG A 87 -19.29 -1.21 5.60
N TYR A 88 -19.54 -0.53 4.49
CA TYR A 88 -18.69 0.52 3.96
C TYR A 88 -19.25 1.92 4.26
N PRO A 89 -18.42 2.98 4.23
CA PRO A 89 -18.88 4.36 4.39
C PRO A 89 -19.97 4.78 3.39
N SER A 90 -20.07 4.11 2.24
CA SER A 90 -21.12 4.36 1.24
C SER A 90 -22.51 3.82 1.63
N GLY A 91 -22.64 3.16 2.79
CA GLY A 91 -23.87 2.46 3.22
C GLY A 91 -24.07 1.07 2.61
N ARG A 92 -23.19 0.64 1.71
CA ARG A 92 -23.20 -0.72 1.12
C ARG A 92 -22.52 -1.71 2.07
N SER A 93 -22.75 -3.01 1.87
CA SER A 93 -21.98 -4.08 2.51
C SER A 93 -21.53 -5.16 1.53
N ALA A 94 -20.55 -5.96 1.94
CA ALA A 94 -20.19 -7.20 1.29
C ALA A 94 -19.73 -8.24 2.32
N GLU A 95 -20.07 -9.50 2.06
CA GLU A 95 -19.44 -10.63 2.75
C GLU A 95 -18.06 -10.86 2.14
N GLU A 96 -17.01 -10.56 2.90
CA GLU A 96 -15.62 -10.73 2.47
C GLU A 96 -15.04 -12.02 3.05
N VAL A 97 -14.06 -12.62 2.35
CA VAL A 97 -13.38 -13.86 2.81
C VAL A 97 -12.61 -13.58 4.08
N VAL A 98 -12.68 -14.47 5.08
CA VAL A 98 -11.90 -14.38 6.32
C VAL A 98 -10.73 -15.36 6.28
N GLY A 99 -9.52 -14.87 6.53
CA GLY A 99 -8.33 -15.71 6.64
C GLY A 99 -8.28 -16.45 7.97
N ARG A 100 -8.86 -17.65 8.08
CA ARG A 100 -8.90 -18.43 9.34
C ARG A 100 -7.68 -19.33 9.56
N ASP A 101 -7.24 -19.98 8.49
CA ASP A 101 -6.18 -20.97 8.52
C ASP A 101 -5.35 -20.88 7.24
N LEU A 102 -4.25 -21.64 7.20
CA LEU A 102 -3.38 -21.67 6.04
C LEU A 102 -4.09 -22.24 4.79
N ALA A 103 -5.09 -23.11 4.95
CA ALA A 103 -5.89 -23.60 3.83
C ALA A 103 -6.68 -22.47 3.15
N ALA A 104 -7.27 -21.55 3.93
CA ALA A 104 -7.96 -20.37 3.41
C ALA A 104 -6.99 -19.41 2.69
N VAL A 105 -5.76 -19.29 3.17
CA VAL A 105 -4.69 -18.52 2.49
C VAL A 105 -4.34 -19.16 1.15
N LEU A 106 -4.02 -20.46 1.12
CA LEU A 106 -3.67 -21.14 -0.14
C LEU A 106 -4.83 -21.15 -1.13
N TRP A 107 -6.07 -21.29 -0.65
CA TRP A 107 -7.26 -21.16 -1.49
C TRP A 107 -7.39 -19.75 -2.08
N THR A 108 -7.16 -18.71 -1.29
CA THR A 108 -7.17 -17.32 -1.74
C THR A 108 -6.13 -17.07 -2.84
N VAL A 109 -4.93 -17.61 -2.67
CA VAL A 109 -3.85 -17.56 -3.68
C VAL A 109 -4.25 -18.32 -4.94
N ASN A 110 -4.89 -19.49 -4.80
CA ASN A 110 -5.36 -20.29 -5.93
C ASN A 110 -6.40 -19.57 -6.80
N LEU A 111 -7.18 -18.64 -6.22
CA LEU A 111 -8.09 -17.74 -6.98
C LEU A 111 -7.34 -16.71 -7.84
N GLY A 112 -6.02 -16.62 -7.71
CA GLY A 112 -5.15 -15.68 -8.41
C GLY A 112 -4.76 -14.47 -7.58
N CYS A 113 -4.98 -14.46 -6.27
CA CYS A 113 -4.46 -13.39 -5.42
C CYS A 113 -2.94 -13.54 -5.29
N VAL A 114 -2.21 -12.46 -5.57
CA VAL A 114 -0.75 -12.41 -5.39
C VAL A 114 -0.41 -11.83 -4.02
N ASP A 115 -0.98 -10.68 -3.71
CA ASP A 115 -0.93 -10.05 -2.39
C ASP A 115 -2.17 -10.42 -1.56
N LEU A 116 -2.01 -10.40 -0.23
CA LEU A 116 -3.10 -10.56 0.74
C LEU A 116 -3.40 -9.18 1.35
N ASN A 117 -4.67 -8.74 1.27
CA ASN A 117 -5.05 -7.37 1.61
C ASN A 117 -6.11 -7.36 2.73
N PRO A 118 -5.70 -7.56 3.99
CA PRO A 118 -6.62 -7.55 5.14
C PRO A 118 -7.03 -6.14 5.58
N HIS A 119 -8.27 -6.03 6.04
CA HIS A 119 -8.70 -4.89 6.87
C HIS A 119 -7.99 -4.93 8.24
N PRO A 120 -7.78 -3.78 8.92
CA PRO A 120 -7.13 -3.73 10.23
C PRO A 120 -8.07 -4.13 11.37
N VAL A 121 -9.06 -4.99 11.12
CA VAL A 121 -10.04 -5.49 12.09
C VAL A 121 -10.06 -7.01 12.08
N ARG A 122 -10.51 -7.62 13.17
CA ARG A 122 -10.69 -9.08 13.30
C ARG A 122 -12.15 -9.40 13.60
N VAL A 123 -12.66 -10.50 13.08
CA VAL A 123 -14.00 -10.97 13.46
C VAL A 123 -14.06 -11.32 14.96
N PRO A 124 -15.20 -11.09 15.64
CA PRO A 124 -16.46 -10.54 15.11
C PRO A 124 -16.53 -9.00 15.11
N ASP A 125 -15.56 -8.30 15.70
CA ASP A 125 -15.59 -6.84 15.82
C ASP A 125 -14.96 -6.14 14.60
N LEU A 126 -15.82 -5.73 13.66
CA LEU A 126 -15.40 -5.10 12.41
C LEU A 126 -15.43 -3.56 12.44
N ASP A 127 -15.69 -2.96 13.59
CA ASP A 127 -15.77 -1.51 13.75
C ASP A 127 -14.61 -0.93 14.58
N HIS A 128 -13.91 -1.78 15.35
CA HIS A 128 -12.75 -1.38 16.15
C HIS A 128 -11.46 -2.05 15.68
N PRO A 129 -10.57 -1.31 14.99
CA PRO A 129 -9.28 -1.83 14.57
C PRO A 129 -8.38 -2.24 15.72
N ASP A 130 -7.50 -3.20 15.44
CA ASP A 130 -6.50 -3.73 16.37
C ASP A 130 -5.06 -3.47 15.90
N GLU A 131 -4.88 -2.75 14.78
CA GLU A 131 -3.58 -2.35 14.23
C GLU A 131 -3.59 -0.88 13.81
N LEU A 132 -2.62 -0.11 14.32
CA LEU A 132 -2.20 1.16 13.74
C LEU A 132 -1.14 0.89 12.68
N ARG A 133 -1.31 1.46 11.48
CA ARG A 133 -0.42 1.23 10.33
C ARG A 133 0.20 2.53 9.87
N ILE A 134 1.51 2.66 9.99
CA ILE A 134 2.28 3.78 9.42
C ILE A 134 2.80 3.33 8.06
N ASP A 135 2.32 3.97 7.00
CA ASP A 135 2.72 3.68 5.62
C ASP A 135 3.63 4.80 5.12
N LEU A 136 4.87 4.44 4.74
CA LEU A 136 5.91 5.36 4.30
C LEU A 136 6.07 5.23 2.78
N ASP A 137 5.48 6.18 2.08
CA ASP A 137 5.40 6.23 0.62
C ASP A 137 6.38 7.27 0.07
N PRO A 138 7.54 6.87 -0.49
CA PRO A 138 8.49 7.83 -1.05
C PRO A 138 7.92 8.55 -2.27
N VAL A 139 8.04 9.89 -2.31
CA VAL A 139 7.91 10.62 -3.58
C VAL A 139 9.06 10.23 -4.53
N PRO A 140 8.90 10.40 -5.85
CA PRO A 140 9.98 10.11 -6.79
C PRO A 140 11.26 10.87 -6.43
N GLY A 141 12.40 10.18 -6.42
CA GLY A 141 13.72 10.77 -6.12
C GLY A 141 14.24 10.48 -4.71
N VAL A 142 13.38 10.07 -3.77
CA VAL A 142 13.79 9.71 -2.40
C VAL A 142 14.57 8.39 -2.39
N SER A 143 15.71 8.39 -1.71
CA SER A 143 16.57 7.23 -1.54
C SER A 143 16.02 6.24 -0.50
N TRP A 144 16.49 4.99 -0.55
CA TRP A 144 16.08 3.98 0.44
C TRP A 144 16.52 4.35 1.87
N ASP A 145 17.71 4.92 2.03
CA ASP A 145 18.24 5.28 3.34
C ASP A 145 17.40 6.40 3.99
N GLU A 146 16.88 7.34 3.19
CA GLU A 146 15.91 8.35 3.65
C GLU A 146 14.59 7.73 4.12
N ILE A 147 14.06 6.72 3.41
CA ILE A 147 12.87 5.99 3.85
C ILE A 147 13.12 5.29 5.19
N VAL A 148 14.31 4.69 5.34
CA VAL A 148 14.72 4.05 6.58
C VAL A 148 14.85 5.08 7.72
N ASP A 149 15.43 6.25 7.48
CA ASP A 149 15.49 7.33 8.48
C ASP A 149 14.10 7.71 8.99
N VAL A 150 13.13 7.84 8.09
CA VAL A 150 11.73 8.12 8.45
C VAL A 150 11.08 6.94 9.19
N ALA A 151 11.44 5.69 8.88
CA ALA A 151 10.98 4.52 9.63
C ALA A 151 11.50 4.50 11.07
N PHE A 152 12.75 4.92 11.31
CA PHE A 152 13.29 5.09 12.66
C PHE A 152 12.59 6.22 13.42
N LEU A 153 12.26 7.34 12.77
CA LEU A 153 11.44 8.38 13.39
C LEU A 153 10.05 7.86 13.77
N ALA A 154 9.42 7.06 12.89
CA ALA A 154 8.14 6.43 13.21
C ALA A 154 8.25 5.50 14.43
N ARG A 155 9.32 4.71 14.53
CA ARG A 155 9.59 3.87 15.71
C ARG A 155 9.68 4.70 16.98
N ASP A 156 10.48 5.76 16.95
CA ASP A 156 10.77 6.57 18.13
C ASP A 156 9.51 7.31 18.61
N VAL A 157 8.73 7.90 17.68
CA VAL A 157 7.42 8.50 17.99
C VAL A 157 6.47 7.48 18.59
N LEU A 158 6.31 6.30 17.98
CA LEU A 158 5.44 5.25 18.53
C LEU A 158 5.89 4.83 19.95
N GLY A 159 7.20 4.65 20.15
CA GLY A 159 7.77 4.28 21.45
C GLY A 159 7.53 5.32 22.54
N GLU A 160 7.67 6.61 22.24
CA GLU A 160 7.36 7.71 23.17
C GLU A 160 5.88 7.72 23.61
N HIS A 161 4.99 7.20 22.76
CA HIS A 161 3.57 7.05 23.06
C HIS A 161 3.20 5.66 23.60
N GLY A 162 4.19 4.85 23.98
CA GLY A 162 3.98 3.53 24.60
C GLY A 162 3.52 2.45 23.63
N LEU A 163 3.75 2.63 22.32
CA LEU A 163 3.41 1.65 21.29
C LEU A 163 4.66 0.90 20.81
N THR A 164 4.57 -0.42 20.74
CA THR A 164 5.64 -1.25 20.15
C THR A 164 5.54 -1.18 18.62
N ALA A 165 6.62 -0.76 17.98
CA ALA A 165 6.69 -0.62 16.52
C ALA A 165 7.25 -1.89 15.85
N TRP A 166 6.56 -2.38 14.82
CA TRP A 166 6.87 -3.60 14.08
C TRP A 166 7.18 -3.26 12.62
N PRO A 167 8.45 -3.37 12.16
CA PRO A 167 8.84 -2.92 10.84
C PRO A 167 8.70 -4.00 9.77
N LYS A 168 8.33 -3.60 8.55
CA LYS A 168 8.41 -4.46 7.36
C LYS A 168 8.67 -3.66 6.10
N THR A 169 9.38 -4.25 5.14
CA THR A 169 9.38 -3.72 3.78
C THR A 169 7.97 -3.82 3.18
N SER A 170 7.62 -2.93 2.24
CA SER A 170 6.32 -3.04 1.55
C SER A 170 6.31 -4.12 0.45
N GLY A 171 7.48 -4.59 0.00
CA GLY A 171 7.65 -5.36 -1.24
C GLY A 171 7.41 -4.53 -2.51
N SER A 172 7.30 -3.21 -2.39
CA SER A 172 7.20 -2.25 -3.48
C SER A 172 8.28 -1.19 -3.26
N ARG A 173 7.94 0.10 -3.24
CA ARG A 173 8.89 1.21 -3.04
C ARG A 173 8.96 1.70 -1.59
N GLY A 174 7.90 1.48 -0.80
CA GLY A 174 7.76 2.05 0.54
C GLY A 174 8.14 1.09 1.67
N PHE A 175 7.88 1.54 2.90
CA PHE A 175 8.15 0.82 4.14
C PHE A 175 6.95 0.94 5.08
N HIS A 176 6.60 -0.11 5.82
CA HIS A 176 5.50 -0.03 6.79
C HIS A 176 6.01 -0.27 8.21
N VAL A 177 5.45 0.47 9.16
CA VAL A 177 5.64 0.27 10.60
C VAL A 177 4.28 0.08 11.25
N TYR A 178 4.04 -1.07 11.85
CA TYR A 178 2.78 -1.38 12.51
C TYR A 178 2.91 -1.22 14.03
N ALA A 179 1.79 -0.99 14.70
CA ALA A 179 1.67 -1.13 16.14
C ALA A 179 0.37 -1.89 16.46
N ARG A 180 0.48 -2.91 17.32
CA ARG A 180 -0.67 -3.62 17.89
C ARG A 180 -1.34 -2.72 18.91
N ILE A 181 -2.66 -2.59 18.83
CA ILE A 181 -3.45 -1.79 19.77
C ILE A 181 -4.60 -2.60 20.33
N THR A 182 -5.02 -2.28 21.56
CA THR A 182 -6.23 -2.87 22.13
C THR A 182 -7.45 -2.46 21.29
N PRO A 183 -8.26 -3.41 20.82
CA PRO A 183 -9.51 -3.11 20.12
C PRO A 183 -10.44 -2.30 21.03
N GLY A 184 -10.99 -1.21 20.51
CA GLY A 184 -11.90 -0.32 21.23
C GLY A 184 -11.97 1.10 20.65
N TRP A 185 -11.05 1.42 19.76
CA TRP A 185 -11.02 2.68 19.04
C TRP A 185 -11.73 2.57 17.69
N THR A 186 -12.50 3.58 17.32
CA THR A 186 -13.14 3.62 16.00
C THR A 186 -12.15 3.97 14.89
N PHE A 187 -12.45 3.63 13.63
CA PHE A 187 -11.64 4.04 12.47
C PHE A 187 -11.32 5.56 12.42
N PRO A 188 -12.26 6.49 12.70
CA PRO A 188 -11.92 7.91 12.80
C PRO A 188 -10.88 8.24 13.87
N GLN A 189 -10.93 7.59 15.02
CA GLN A 189 -9.92 7.76 16.09
C GLN A 189 -8.57 7.18 15.66
N LEU A 190 -8.55 5.97 15.08
CA LEU A 190 -7.34 5.36 14.53
C LEU A 190 -6.66 6.27 13.51
N ARG A 191 -7.41 6.75 12.51
CA ARG A 191 -6.91 7.66 11.48
C ARG A 191 -6.40 8.96 12.09
N LYS A 192 -7.06 9.49 13.11
CA LYS A 192 -6.62 10.71 13.80
C LYS A 192 -5.30 10.50 14.56
N ALA A 193 -5.13 9.35 15.21
CA ALA A 193 -3.87 8.97 15.83
C ALA A 193 -2.74 8.82 14.80
N ALA A 194 -3.01 8.15 13.67
CA ALA A 194 -2.05 8.04 12.56
C ALA A 194 -1.67 9.40 11.98
N GLU A 195 -2.63 10.32 11.85
CA GLU A 195 -2.37 11.69 11.39
C GLU A 195 -1.49 12.47 12.36
N ALA A 196 -1.64 12.25 13.68
CA ALA A 196 -0.79 12.87 14.68
C ALA A 196 0.65 12.38 14.61
N VAL A 197 0.85 11.06 14.43
CA VAL A 197 2.17 10.46 14.17
C VAL A 197 2.79 11.06 12.91
N ALA A 198 2.04 11.13 11.81
CA ALA A 198 2.52 11.69 10.55
C ALA A 198 2.99 13.15 10.69
N ARG A 199 2.23 13.98 11.43
CA ARG A 199 2.58 15.38 11.69
C ARG A 199 3.79 15.52 12.60
N GLU A 200 3.92 14.64 13.58
CA GLU A 200 5.07 14.62 14.49
C GLU A 200 6.36 14.26 13.75
N ILE A 201 6.31 13.24 12.89
CA ILE A 201 7.44 12.85 12.02
C ILE A 201 7.82 14.01 11.08
N GLU A 202 6.85 14.63 10.41
CA GLU A 202 7.07 15.79 9.53
C GLU A 202 7.69 16.98 10.29
N SER A 203 7.26 17.23 11.53
CA SER A 203 7.81 18.29 12.39
C SER A 203 9.27 18.03 12.77
N ARG A 204 9.64 16.77 13.04
CA ARG A 204 11.01 16.38 13.41
C ARG A 204 11.96 16.31 12.22
N ALA A 205 11.45 16.07 11.02
CA ALA A 205 12.25 15.94 9.81
C ALA A 205 11.66 16.71 8.61
N PRO A 206 11.61 18.05 8.68
CA PRO A 206 11.10 18.87 7.58
C PRO A 206 11.87 18.62 6.29
N GLY A 207 11.16 18.45 5.17
CA GLY A 207 11.73 18.16 3.85
C GLY A 207 12.05 16.68 3.60
N LEU A 208 12.36 15.92 4.66
CA LEU A 208 12.58 14.47 4.57
C LEU A 208 11.28 13.67 4.69
N ALA A 209 10.31 14.15 5.48
CA ALA A 209 9.00 13.55 5.60
C ALA A 209 7.90 14.59 5.37
N THR A 210 6.76 14.13 4.87
CA THR A 210 5.61 14.98 4.64
C THR A 210 4.30 14.28 4.98
N SER A 211 3.35 15.06 5.46
CA SER A 211 1.97 14.63 5.66
C SER A 211 0.99 15.43 4.80
N HIS A 212 1.49 16.19 3.81
CA HIS A 212 0.66 17.02 2.94
C HIS A 212 -0.35 16.22 2.12
N TRP A 213 -1.60 16.72 2.08
CA TRP A 213 -2.71 16.04 1.40
C TRP A 213 -2.49 15.97 -0.11
N TRP A 214 -2.04 17.07 -0.71
CA TRP A 214 -1.92 17.21 -2.15
C TRP A 214 -0.57 16.72 -2.63
N LYS A 215 -0.57 15.86 -3.65
CA LYS A 215 0.68 15.31 -4.21
C LYS A 215 1.65 16.40 -4.66
N GLU A 216 1.14 17.48 -5.24
CA GLU A 216 1.95 18.63 -5.67
C GLU A 216 2.70 19.36 -4.54
N GLU A 217 2.27 19.18 -3.28
CA GLU A 217 2.90 19.80 -2.09
C GLU A 217 3.84 18.84 -1.36
N ARG A 218 3.97 17.59 -1.82
CA ARG A 218 4.76 16.57 -1.13
C ARG A 218 6.22 16.64 -1.54
N GLN A 219 7.09 16.64 -0.55
CA GLN A 219 8.53 16.43 -0.67
C GLN A 219 8.96 15.36 0.35
N GLY A 220 9.97 14.56 0.01
CA GLY A 220 10.44 13.47 0.87
C GLY A 220 9.45 12.29 0.97
N VAL A 221 9.44 11.62 2.12
CA VAL A 221 8.61 10.44 2.38
C VAL A 221 7.22 10.87 2.83
N PHE A 222 6.18 10.51 2.06
CA PHE A 222 4.80 10.74 2.47
C PHE A 222 4.38 9.72 3.53
N VAL A 223 4.00 10.19 4.71
CA VAL A 223 3.45 9.35 5.77
C VAL A 223 1.93 9.24 5.56
N ASP A 224 1.47 8.18 4.87
CA ASP A 224 0.07 8.03 4.45
C ASP A 224 -0.84 7.56 5.59
N PHE A 225 -1.24 8.51 6.42
CA PHE A 225 -2.19 8.27 7.51
C PHE A 225 -3.59 7.83 7.03
N ASN A 226 -3.94 7.99 5.74
CA ASN A 226 -5.25 7.56 5.25
C ASN A 226 -5.38 6.04 5.10
N GLN A 227 -4.27 5.29 5.14
CA GLN A 227 -4.33 3.81 5.15
C GLN A 227 -5.07 3.25 6.37
N ASN A 228 -5.25 4.07 7.42
CA ASN A 228 -6.02 3.75 8.62
C ASN A 228 -7.51 4.11 8.51
N ALA A 229 -7.97 4.60 7.36
CA ALA A 229 -9.39 4.83 7.12
C ALA A 229 -10.13 3.50 6.90
N ARG A 230 -11.43 3.47 7.22
CA ARG A 230 -12.28 2.33 6.89
C ARG A 230 -12.24 2.07 5.38
N ASP A 231 -12.28 0.80 5.00
CA ASP A 231 -12.20 0.35 3.60
C ASP A 231 -10.84 0.57 2.91
N ARG A 232 -9.77 0.79 3.69
CA ARG A 232 -8.39 0.74 3.22
C ARG A 232 -7.74 -0.54 3.71
N THR A 233 -7.09 -1.23 2.77
CA THR A 233 -6.34 -2.46 3.02
C THR A 233 -4.90 -2.23 2.63
N VAL A 234 -4.01 -2.86 3.40
CA VAL A 234 -2.57 -2.76 3.23
C VAL A 234 -2.06 -4.18 3.06
N ALA A 235 -1.11 -4.40 2.14
CA ALA A 235 -0.52 -5.72 1.94
C ALA A 235 0.03 -6.28 3.27
N SER A 236 -0.37 -7.50 3.61
CA SER A 236 -0.03 -8.16 4.88
C SER A 236 1.47 -8.45 4.99
N ALA A 237 1.92 -8.79 6.19
CA ALA A 237 3.19 -9.50 6.37
C ALA A 237 3.27 -10.73 5.44
N TYR A 238 4.44 -10.93 4.84
CA TYR A 238 4.74 -11.99 3.86
C TYR A 238 3.91 -11.95 2.57
N SER A 239 3.12 -10.91 2.31
CA SER A 239 2.45 -10.76 1.03
C SER A 239 3.48 -10.60 -0.09
N VAL A 240 3.45 -11.50 -1.06
CA VAL A 240 4.13 -11.33 -2.34
C VAL A 240 3.46 -10.20 -3.09
N ARG A 241 4.24 -9.30 -3.70
CA ARG A 241 3.76 -8.16 -4.47
C ARG A 241 3.87 -8.43 -5.97
N PRO A 242 3.13 -7.71 -6.83
CA PRO A 242 3.24 -7.83 -8.28
C PRO A 242 4.65 -7.60 -8.85
N THR A 243 5.52 -6.94 -8.07
CA THR A 243 6.96 -6.77 -8.36
C THR A 243 7.76 -8.08 -8.28
N GLY A 244 7.22 -9.14 -7.67
CA GLY A 244 7.94 -10.36 -7.31
C GLY A 244 8.67 -10.28 -5.97
N LEU A 245 8.65 -9.11 -5.32
CA LEU A 245 9.22 -8.90 -3.99
C LEU A 245 8.18 -9.16 -2.90
N VAL A 246 8.65 -9.39 -1.68
CA VAL A 246 7.81 -9.74 -0.52
C VAL A 246 7.73 -8.55 0.44
N SER A 247 6.55 -8.34 1.00
CA SER A 247 6.34 -7.45 2.15
C SER A 247 6.87 -8.12 3.42
N THR A 248 8.17 -8.01 3.67
CA THR A 248 8.88 -8.87 4.64
C THR A 248 8.99 -8.22 6.01
N PRO A 249 8.45 -8.83 7.08
CA PRO A 249 8.73 -8.48 8.47
C PRO A 249 10.23 -8.48 8.78
N LEU A 250 10.67 -7.52 9.58
CA LEU A 250 12.06 -7.35 9.96
C LEU A 250 12.19 -7.17 11.47
N ARG A 251 13.40 -7.44 11.98
CA ARG A 251 13.86 -6.95 13.29
C ARG A 251 14.44 -5.54 13.13
N TRP A 252 14.39 -4.71 14.18
CA TRP A 252 14.88 -3.33 14.08
C TRP A 252 16.39 -3.21 13.85
N ASP A 253 17.17 -4.17 14.33
CA ASP A 253 18.64 -4.22 14.19
C ASP A 253 19.10 -4.44 12.74
N GLU A 254 18.29 -5.07 11.90
CA GLU A 254 18.60 -5.28 10.48
C GLU A 254 18.05 -4.18 9.54
N VAL A 255 17.13 -3.32 9.98
CA VAL A 255 16.45 -2.34 9.10
C VAL A 255 17.44 -1.43 8.38
N ARG A 256 18.49 -0.95 9.05
CA ARG A 256 19.52 -0.08 8.43
C ARG A 256 20.25 -0.76 7.28
N GLY A 257 20.53 -2.06 7.41
CA GLY A 257 21.27 -2.83 6.42
C GLY A 257 20.40 -3.47 5.34
N CYS A 258 19.08 -3.50 5.52
CA CYS A 258 18.20 -4.20 4.61
C CYS A 258 18.05 -3.47 3.25
N ARG A 259 17.79 -4.25 2.21
CA ARG A 259 17.43 -3.76 0.87
C ARG A 259 16.20 -4.55 0.40
N PRO A 260 15.11 -3.89 -0.07
CA PRO A 260 13.87 -4.57 -0.46
C PRO A 260 14.06 -5.68 -1.48
N GLU A 261 14.99 -5.49 -2.40
CA GLU A 261 15.29 -6.39 -3.50
C GLU A 261 15.86 -7.74 -3.02
N ALA A 262 16.39 -7.78 -1.79
CA ALA A 262 16.86 -9.02 -1.18
C ALA A 262 15.71 -9.95 -0.77
N PHE A 263 14.47 -9.46 -0.73
CA PHE A 263 13.31 -10.21 -0.27
C PHE A 263 12.37 -10.56 -1.43
N SER A 264 12.55 -11.75 -2.00
CA SER A 264 11.76 -12.27 -3.14
C SER A 264 11.05 -13.59 -2.80
N LEU A 265 10.29 -14.12 -3.75
CA LEU A 265 9.74 -15.48 -3.66
C LEU A 265 10.84 -16.53 -3.39
N ASP A 266 12.04 -16.33 -3.93
CA ASP A 266 13.14 -17.31 -3.85
C ASP A 266 13.87 -17.25 -2.50
N THR A 267 14.02 -16.06 -1.92
CA THR A 267 14.92 -15.84 -0.78
C THR A 267 14.21 -15.94 0.56
N VAL A 268 12.97 -15.47 0.66
CA VAL A 268 12.26 -15.36 1.94
C VAL A 268 11.92 -16.73 2.56
N PRO A 269 11.57 -17.80 1.83
CA PRO A 269 11.30 -19.11 2.45
C PRO A 269 12.50 -19.65 3.24
N ALA A 270 13.71 -19.56 2.68
CA ALA A 270 14.93 -20.00 3.34
C ALA A 270 15.24 -19.15 4.58
N ARG A 271 15.06 -17.83 4.47
CA ARG A 271 15.19 -16.91 5.61
C ARG A 271 14.22 -17.25 6.73
N PHE A 272 12.93 -17.45 6.41
CA PHE A 272 11.89 -17.78 7.39
C PHE A 272 12.20 -19.09 8.12
N ALA A 273 12.65 -20.11 7.38
CA ALA A 273 13.03 -21.39 7.98
C ALA A 273 14.25 -21.26 8.92
N ALA A 274 15.19 -20.37 8.61
CA ALA A 274 16.41 -20.18 9.41
C ALA A 274 16.20 -19.29 10.64
N GLU A 275 15.40 -18.23 10.51
CA GLU A 275 15.31 -17.15 11.51
C GLU A 275 13.96 -17.08 12.23
N GLY A 276 12.94 -17.79 11.72
CA GLY A 276 11.56 -17.68 12.17
C GLY A 276 10.90 -16.36 11.75
N ASP A 277 9.80 -16.02 12.40
CA ASP A 277 9.03 -14.81 12.15
C ASP A 277 9.50 -13.65 13.06
N PRO A 278 10.07 -12.54 12.52
CA PRO A 278 10.40 -11.37 13.33
C PRO A 278 9.21 -10.75 14.07
N TRP A 279 7.99 -11.01 13.61
CA TRP A 279 6.74 -10.49 14.21
C TRP A 279 6.02 -11.51 15.10
N ALA A 280 6.66 -12.63 15.48
CA ALA A 280 6.03 -13.70 16.26
C ALA A 280 5.32 -13.19 17.54
N GLU A 281 5.90 -12.19 18.21
CA GLU A 281 5.42 -11.62 19.47
C GLU A 281 4.47 -10.43 19.31
N MET A 282 4.09 -10.05 18.09
CA MET A 282 3.24 -8.87 17.84
C MET A 282 1.84 -8.99 18.47
N ASP A 283 1.35 -10.21 18.65
CA ASP A 283 0.05 -10.48 19.27
C ASP A 283 0.16 -10.83 20.77
N SER A 284 1.34 -10.69 21.36
CA SER A 284 1.50 -10.84 22.81
C SER A 284 0.83 -9.67 23.52
N SER A 285 0.26 -9.90 24.72
CA SER A 285 -0.37 -8.84 25.51
C SER A 285 0.59 -7.72 25.90
N ALA A 286 1.90 -8.01 25.95
CA ALA A 286 2.95 -7.01 26.17
C ALA A 286 3.16 -6.06 24.97
N ALA A 287 2.73 -6.45 23.77
CA ALA A 287 2.82 -5.65 22.56
C ALA A 287 1.58 -4.76 22.33
N GLU A 288 0.46 -5.01 23.04
CA GLU A 288 -0.76 -4.20 22.95
C GLU A 288 -0.57 -2.84 23.62
N GLY A 289 -0.87 -1.77 22.89
CA GLY A 289 -0.88 -0.42 23.44
C GLY A 289 -2.20 0.33 23.24
N SER A 290 -2.31 1.51 23.88
CA SER A 290 -3.47 2.40 23.77
C SER A 290 -3.20 3.57 22.82
N LEU A 291 -4.25 4.03 22.13
CA LEU A 291 -4.20 5.25 21.31
C LEU A 291 -4.39 6.54 22.12
N ASP A 292 -4.67 6.47 23.42
CA ASP A 292 -4.95 7.64 24.26
C ASP A 292 -3.90 8.76 24.12
N SER A 293 -2.62 8.38 24.22
CA SER A 293 -1.49 9.30 24.16
C SER A 293 -1.39 10.00 22.79
N LEU A 294 -1.57 9.24 21.70
CA LEU A 294 -1.59 9.80 20.34
C LEU A 294 -2.83 10.66 20.08
N LEU A 295 -3.98 10.32 20.65
CA LEU A 295 -5.20 11.11 20.54
C LEU A 295 -5.11 12.43 21.34
N ALA A 296 -4.38 12.42 22.45
CA ALA A 296 -4.03 13.63 23.20
C ALA A 296 -3.10 14.53 22.36
N LEU A 297 -2.04 13.97 21.77
CA LEU A 297 -1.18 14.70 20.82
C LEU A 297 -2.01 15.30 19.67
N ALA A 298 -2.92 14.52 19.07
CA ALA A 298 -3.79 15.00 18.01
C ALA A 298 -4.72 16.15 18.43
N LYS A 299 -5.05 16.24 19.73
CA LYS A 299 -5.84 17.34 20.31
C LYS A 299 -4.98 18.58 20.47
N GLU A 300 -3.75 18.44 20.96
CA GLU A 300 -2.78 19.53 21.13
C GLU A 300 -2.37 20.15 19.80
N GLN A 301 -2.09 19.32 18.80
CA GLN A 301 -1.75 19.75 17.44
C GLN A 301 -2.90 20.50 16.73
N GLY A 302 -4.13 20.43 17.25
CA GLY A 302 -5.31 21.07 16.67
C GLY A 302 -5.72 20.54 15.29
N PRO A 303 -6.83 21.04 14.72
CA PRO A 303 -7.26 20.66 13.39
C PRO A 303 -6.29 21.22 12.34
N ARG A 304 -6.05 20.47 11.25
CA ARG A 304 -5.41 21.07 10.08
C ARG A 304 -6.23 22.24 9.55
N PRO A 305 -5.57 23.28 9.03
CA PRO A 305 -6.25 24.29 8.22
C PRO A 305 -7.01 23.58 7.09
N LYS A 306 -8.34 23.74 7.06
CA LYS A 306 -9.12 23.24 5.94
C LYS A 306 -8.70 24.04 4.71
N ALA A 307 -8.41 23.36 3.60
CA ALA A 307 -8.30 24.04 2.31
C ALA A 307 -9.58 24.89 2.10
N PRO A 308 -9.46 26.16 1.68
CA PRO A 308 -10.60 27.05 1.57
C PRO A 308 -11.70 26.41 0.71
N LYS A 309 -12.89 26.26 1.28
CA LYS A 309 -14.09 25.83 0.53
C LYS A 309 -14.58 27.01 -0.31
N GLY A 310 -13.88 27.30 -1.41
CA GLY A 310 -14.41 28.19 -2.45
C GLY A 310 -15.55 27.50 -3.20
N THR A 311 -16.53 28.27 -3.67
CA THR A 311 -17.63 27.83 -4.54
C THR A 311 -17.19 27.59 -5.99
N GLY A 312 -15.92 27.23 -6.23
CA GLY A 312 -15.33 27.04 -7.57
C GLY A 312 -14.21 25.98 -7.58
N ARG A 313 -13.63 25.72 -8.76
CA ARG A 313 -12.43 24.86 -8.88
C ARG A 313 -11.29 25.47 -8.05
N ARG A 314 -10.70 24.69 -7.14
CA ARG A 314 -9.52 25.09 -6.36
C ARG A 314 -8.42 25.57 -7.31
N GLN A 315 -7.84 26.74 -7.02
CA GLN A 315 -6.59 27.16 -7.64
C GLN A 315 -5.44 26.39 -6.98
N PRO A 316 -4.54 25.76 -7.77
CA PRO A 316 -3.32 25.17 -7.24
C PRO A 316 -2.50 26.21 -6.46
N THR A 317 -1.94 25.80 -5.32
CA THR A 317 -0.98 26.58 -4.54
C THR A 317 0.42 26.56 -5.18
N MET A 318 0.67 25.58 -6.04
CA MET A 318 1.92 25.36 -6.75
C MET A 318 1.82 25.81 -8.22
N PRO A 319 2.92 26.22 -8.87
CA PRO A 319 2.94 26.63 -10.28
C PRO A 319 2.83 25.40 -11.20
N LEU A 320 1.61 24.88 -11.35
CA LEU A 320 1.33 23.66 -12.12
C LEU A 320 0.98 23.96 -13.58
N ILE A 321 1.56 23.18 -14.48
CA ILE A 321 1.11 23.05 -15.87
C ILE A 321 0.69 21.60 -16.14
N GLU A 322 -0.30 21.41 -17.02
CA GLU A 322 -0.74 20.09 -17.46
C GLU A 322 -0.11 19.75 -18.81
N ILE A 323 0.48 18.57 -18.91
CA ILE A 323 1.24 18.16 -20.10
C ILE A 323 0.43 17.19 -20.96
N ALA A 324 -0.24 16.23 -20.34
CA ALA A 324 -0.95 15.18 -21.06
C ALA A 324 -2.16 14.66 -20.30
N ARG A 325 -3.21 14.34 -21.05
CA ARG A 325 -4.28 13.42 -20.70
C ARG A 325 -4.23 12.29 -21.72
N ALA A 326 -3.95 11.07 -21.29
CA ALA A 326 -3.81 9.94 -22.20
C ALA A 326 -4.60 8.74 -21.69
N GLN A 327 -5.02 7.88 -22.62
CA GLN A 327 -5.73 6.65 -22.24
C GLN A 327 -4.81 5.71 -21.46
N THR A 328 -3.53 5.67 -21.84
CA THR A 328 -2.52 4.81 -21.21
C THR A 328 -1.40 5.62 -20.59
N LYS A 329 -0.73 5.05 -19.58
CA LYS A 329 0.44 5.67 -18.94
C LYS A 329 1.58 5.89 -19.93
N ASN A 330 1.82 4.91 -20.80
CA ASN A 330 2.91 4.96 -21.77
C ASN A 330 2.71 6.13 -22.76
N GLU A 331 1.49 6.28 -23.28
CA GLU A 331 1.16 7.40 -24.18
C GLU A 331 1.36 8.76 -23.49
N ALA A 332 0.96 8.89 -22.22
CA ALA A 332 1.23 10.11 -21.46
C ALA A 332 2.74 10.39 -21.32
N LEU A 333 3.54 9.35 -21.03
CA LEU A 333 4.99 9.47 -20.88
C LEU A 333 5.67 9.89 -22.18
N VAL A 334 5.25 9.34 -23.32
CA VAL A 334 5.76 9.78 -24.63
C VAL A 334 5.40 11.26 -24.88
N GLY A 335 4.22 11.71 -24.45
CA GLY A 335 3.87 13.13 -24.47
C GLY A 335 4.82 13.98 -23.61
N LEU A 336 5.08 13.55 -22.37
CA LEU A 336 6.05 14.21 -21.49
C LEU A 336 7.44 14.33 -22.11
N ASP A 337 7.93 13.28 -22.78
CA ASP A 337 9.23 13.29 -23.44
C ASP A 337 9.29 14.32 -24.58
N ARG A 338 8.21 14.45 -25.37
CA ARG A 338 8.10 15.50 -26.41
C ARG A 338 8.13 16.90 -25.80
N TRP A 339 7.41 17.11 -24.70
CA TRP A 339 7.41 18.40 -24.02
C TRP A 339 8.81 18.74 -23.47
N LYS A 340 9.50 17.77 -22.83
CA LYS A 340 10.88 17.94 -22.34
C LYS A 340 11.86 18.27 -23.46
N ALA A 341 11.73 17.63 -24.62
CA ALA A 341 12.56 17.91 -25.78
C ALA A 341 12.36 19.34 -26.33
N ARG A 342 11.15 19.91 -26.20
CA ARG A 342 10.85 21.29 -26.57
C ARG A 342 11.33 22.31 -25.54
N HIS A 343 11.36 21.92 -24.27
CA HIS A 343 11.73 22.77 -23.12
C HIS A 343 12.97 22.23 -22.39
N PRO A 344 14.13 22.10 -23.06
CA PRO A 344 15.29 21.43 -22.48
C PRO A 344 15.87 22.15 -21.25
N GLU A 345 15.84 23.49 -21.26
CA GLU A 345 16.34 24.30 -20.13
C GLU A 345 15.46 24.14 -18.89
N VAL A 346 14.13 24.19 -19.06
CA VAL A 346 13.18 23.94 -17.97
C VAL A 346 13.27 22.50 -17.48
N ALA A 347 13.34 21.53 -18.40
CA ALA A 347 13.42 20.11 -18.06
C ALA A 347 14.68 19.76 -17.25
N ALA A 348 15.79 20.47 -17.45
CA ALA A 348 17.03 20.30 -16.69
C ALA A 348 16.92 20.76 -15.23
N LEU A 349 15.94 21.62 -14.92
CA LEU A 349 15.70 22.15 -13.57
C LEU A 349 14.65 21.33 -12.80
N LEU A 350 13.95 20.39 -13.46
CA LEU A 350 12.91 19.60 -12.81
C LEU A 350 13.51 18.47 -11.98
N GLU A 351 13.02 18.34 -10.75
CA GLU A 351 13.24 17.15 -9.93
C GLU A 351 12.24 16.04 -10.29
N PRO A 352 12.55 14.77 -10.01
CA PRO A 352 11.60 13.68 -10.25
C PRO A 352 10.23 13.89 -9.57
N ALA A 353 10.21 14.52 -8.39
CA ALA A 353 8.99 14.82 -7.64
C ALA A 353 8.11 15.89 -8.33
N ASP A 354 8.67 16.73 -9.21
CA ASP A 354 7.91 17.73 -9.95
C ASP A 354 7.02 17.12 -11.02
N ILE A 355 7.30 15.89 -11.44
CA ILE A 355 6.57 15.19 -12.49
C ILE A 355 5.44 14.38 -11.85
N LEU A 356 4.24 14.96 -11.86
CA LEU A 356 3.05 14.38 -11.25
C LEU A 356 2.32 13.48 -12.24
N ILE A 357 2.49 12.17 -12.10
CA ILE A 357 1.79 11.16 -12.89
C ILE A 357 0.57 10.65 -12.09
N ASP A 358 -0.62 11.04 -12.51
CA ASP A 358 -1.88 10.72 -11.85
C ASP A 358 -2.68 9.68 -12.65
N SER A 359 -3.04 8.57 -12.00
CA SER A 359 -4.11 7.69 -12.50
C SER A 359 -5.46 8.26 -12.10
N MET A 360 -6.28 8.55 -13.09
CA MET A 360 -7.56 9.21 -12.97
C MET A 360 -8.67 8.25 -13.39
N ARG A 361 -9.86 8.38 -12.80
CA ARG A 361 -11.03 7.59 -13.19
C ARG A 361 -11.80 8.30 -14.29
N GLY A 362 -12.01 7.62 -15.41
CA GLY A 362 -12.89 8.03 -16.50
C GLY A 362 -14.27 7.37 -16.38
N ARG A 363 -15.04 7.41 -17.47
CA ARG A 363 -16.41 6.87 -17.50
C ARG A 363 -16.45 5.35 -17.27
N SER A 364 -15.58 4.61 -17.93
CA SER A 364 -15.54 3.14 -17.93
C SER A 364 -14.14 2.57 -17.66
N SER A 365 -13.09 3.38 -17.78
CA SER A 365 -11.69 2.98 -17.59
C SER A 365 -10.91 4.02 -16.80
N ALA A 366 -9.76 3.64 -16.28
CA ALA A 366 -8.77 4.60 -15.81
C ALA A 366 -8.08 5.28 -17.01
N TRP A 367 -7.53 6.47 -16.77
CA TRP A 367 -6.72 7.23 -17.74
C TRP A 367 -5.60 7.94 -16.99
N THR A 368 -4.54 8.36 -17.68
CA THR A 368 -3.35 8.97 -17.07
C THR A 368 -3.31 10.46 -17.35
N ARG A 369 -3.10 11.27 -16.31
CA ARG A 369 -2.78 12.69 -16.41
C ARG A 369 -1.35 12.95 -15.98
N ILE A 370 -0.61 13.74 -16.74
CA ILE A 370 0.69 14.26 -16.33
C ILE A 370 0.60 15.76 -16.12
N ARG A 371 1.04 16.22 -14.95
CA ARG A 371 1.27 17.63 -14.62
C ARG A 371 2.73 17.82 -14.23
N ILE A 372 3.25 19.02 -14.46
CA ILE A 372 4.58 19.43 -13.98
C ILE A 372 4.40 20.53 -12.95
N ASN A 373 5.09 20.39 -11.82
CA ASN A 373 5.25 21.43 -10.83
C ASN A 373 6.51 22.25 -11.12
N LEU A 374 6.35 23.51 -11.49
CA LEU A 374 7.46 24.39 -11.85
C LEU A 374 8.10 25.06 -10.62
N GLN A 375 8.01 24.45 -9.44
CA GLN A 375 8.50 25.04 -8.19
C GLN A 375 10.00 25.31 -8.21
N HIS A 376 10.77 24.43 -8.86
CA HIS A 376 12.23 24.55 -9.03
C HIS A 376 12.64 25.40 -10.24
N VAL A 377 11.67 25.91 -11.02
CA VAL A 377 11.93 26.76 -12.19
C VAL A 377 11.77 28.23 -11.78
N PRO A 378 12.78 29.10 -12.03
CA PRO A 378 12.68 30.53 -11.76
C PRO A 378 11.44 31.14 -12.39
N GLU A 379 10.75 32.04 -11.68
CA GLU A 379 9.44 32.56 -12.12
C GLU A 379 9.47 33.20 -13.52
N SER A 380 10.58 33.87 -13.86
CA SER A 380 10.81 34.48 -15.18
C SER A 380 11.00 33.47 -16.31
N GLU A 381 11.31 32.22 -16.00
CA GLU A 381 11.61 31.13 -16.95
C GLU A 381 10.48 30.11 -17.03
N ARG A 382 9.42 30.27 -16.23
CA ARG A 382 8.29 29.33 -16.21
C ARG A 382 7.51 29.40 -17.53
N PRO A 383 7.39 28.28 -18.27
CA PRO A 383 6.55 28.26 -19.45
C PRO A 383 5.08 28.41 -19.07
N ALA A 384 4.31 29.07 -19.92
CA ALA A 384 2.86 29.12 -19.79
C ALA A 384 2.24 27.76 -20.11
N GLN A 385 0.96 27.58 -19.76
CA GLN A 385 0.20 26.39 -20.17
C GLN A 385 0.08 26.33 -21.71
N GLU A 386 0.67 25.31 -22.31
CA GLU A 386 0.57 24.98 -23.74
C GLU A 386 -0.62 24.04 -24.03
N PRO A 387 -0.99 23.82 -25.31
CA PRO A 387 -1.85 22.70 -25.66
C PRO A 387 -1.28 21.37 -25.15
N LEU A 388 -2.15 20.44 -24.76
CA LEU A 388 -1.70 19.14 -24.25
C LEU A 388 -1.03 18.32 -25.35
N GLU A 389 0.06 17.65 -24.98
CA GLU A 389 0.79 16.72 -25.87
C GLU A 389 -0.06 15.54 -26.31
N VAL A 390 -1.01 15.18 -25.45
CA VAL A 390 -2.05 14.17 -25.67
C VAL A 390 -3.30 14.70 -24.98
N ASP A 391 -4.42 14.80 -25.72
CA ASP A 391 -5.70 15.31 -25.20
C ASP A 391 -6.79 14.25 -25.34
N TYR A 392 -6.62 13.14 -24.61
CA TYR A 392 -7.63 12.12 -24.47
C TYR A 392 -8.80 12.64 -23.62
N ASP A 393 -10.02 12.57 -24.16
CA ASP A 393 -11.25 12.86 -23.44
C ASP A 393 -11.84 11.56 -22.84
N PRO A 394 -11.74 11.36 -21.51
CA PRO A 394 -12.22 10.15 -20.83
C PRO A 394 -13.76 10.04 -20.74
N TRP A 395 -14.48 11.04 -21.27
CA TRP A 395 -15.95 11.11 -21.27
C TRP A 395 -16.56 11.02 -22.67
N LYS A 396 -15.75 11.11 -23.73
CA LYS A 396 -16.19 10.98 -25.11
C LYS A 396 -16.64 9.54 -25.40
N ARG A 397 -17.68 9.38 -26.22
CA ARG A 397 -18.26 8.07 -26.59
C ARG A 397 -17.40 7.34 -27.59
#